data_AF-A0A1N6QZV6-F1
#
_entry.id   AF-A0A1N6QZV6-F1
#
_cell.length_a   1.000
_cell.length_b   1.000
_cell.length_c   1.000
_cell.angle_alpha   90.00
_cell.angle_beta   90.00
_cell.angle_gamma   90.00
#
_symmetry.space_group_name_H-M   'P 1'
#
loop_
_entity.id
_entity.type
_entity.pdbx_description
1 polymer ?
#
loop_
_entity_poly.entity_id
_entity_poly.type
_entity_poly.pdbx_seq_one_letter_code
_entity_poly.pdbx_strand_id
1 'polypeptide(L)'
;MSVAWVGAGIAAVGVASNISSANKAAKAQTSAANQANDTQWAMYNQSRDDNKPFYDAGVTALNKLAAMPNFTGADLQNEPGYQFGLTEGMKGVTNSAAARGGLLSGAALKAASQYNNDYASTKYGEAFNRDATERNRLASIAGIGQTASNVNTSSGLNTASGVAQNQLAAGNARASGYVAGGNALTNGLSQGLNWYNQNSLLNGSRSSGVSEGATNQTDNFNYYGTGYSP
;
A
#
# COMPACT_ATOMS: atom_id res chain seq x y z
N MET A 1 -1.20 -12.09 14.23
CA MET A 1 0.24 -11.84 14.55
C MET A 1 0.52 -10.38 14.27
N SER A 2 1.01 -9.62 15.25
CA SER A 2 1.30 -8.19 15.12
C SER A 2 2.64 -7.98 14.42
N VAL A 3 2.63 -7.39 13.22
CA VAL A 3 3.86 -6.98 12.54
C VAL A 3 4.41 -5.73 13.22
N ALA A 4 5.55 -5.88 13.88
CA ALA A 4 6.27 -4.74 14.45
C ALA A 4 6.92 -3.93 13.32
N TRP A 5 6.48 -2.69 13.13
CA TRP A 5 7.13 -1.74 12.23
C TRP A 5 8.47 -1.32 12.83
N VAL A 6 9.55 -1.95 12.39
CA VAL A 6 10.92 -1.50 12.70
C VAL A 6 11.19 -0.23 11.90
N GLY A 7 10.90 0.92 12.50
CA GLY A 7 11.26 2.23 11.96
C GLY A 7 12.77 2.37 11.91
N ALA A 8 13.35 2.24 10.72
CA ALA A 8 14.78 2.44 10.47
C ALA A 8 15.14 3.93 10.55
N GLY A 9 15.28 4.45 11.77
CA GLY A 9 15.78 5.80 12.02
C GLY A 9 17.24 5.92 11.58
N ILE A 10 17.51 6.75 10.55
CA ILE A 10 18.87 7.02 10.09
C ILE A 10 19.58 7.91 11.10
N ALA A 11 20.41 7.31 11.96
CA ALA A 11 21.30 8.04 12.85
C ALA A 11 22.50 8.61 12.05
N ALA A 12 22.48 9.91 11.78
CA ALA A 12 23.61 10.61 11.15
C ALA A 12 24.74 10.81 12.17
N VAL A 13 25.77 9.96 12.12
CA VAL A 13 26.97 10.07 12.98
C VAL A 13 27.92 11.14 12.45
N GLY A 14 28.36 12.04 13.32
CA GLY A 14 29.15 13.21 12.94
C GLY A 14 30.67 13.02 12.89
N VAL A 15 31.25 13.48 11.77
CA VAL A 15 32.58 14.11 11.60
C VAL A 15 33.86 13.25 11.77
N ALA A 16 34.88 13.60 10.96
CA ALA A 16 36.30 13.25 11.07
C ALA A 16 36.73 11.78 10.87
N SER A 17 36.67 11.28 9.63
CA SER A 17 37.71 10.37 9.13
C SER A 17 37.89 10.48 7.60
N ASN A 18 39.08 10.12 7.13
CA ASN A 18 39.60 10.18 5.75
C ASN A 18 38.57 10.13 4.60
N ILE A 19 38.89 10.75 3.45
CA ILE A 19 38.08 10.72 2.21
C ILE A 19 37.69 9.27 1.80
N SER A 20 38.54 8.28 2.09
CA SER A 20 38.23 6.85 1.93
C SER A 20 37.08 6.37 2.83
N SER A 21 37.03 6.81 4.08
CA SER A 21 35.97 6.51 5.06
C SER A 21 34.63 7.15 4.67
N ALA A 22 34.63 8.42 4.25
CA ALA A 22 33.42 9.10 3.77
C ALA A 22 32.80 8.37 2.55
N ASN A 23 33.65 7.95 1.60
CA ASN A 23 33.20 7.14 0.46
C ASN A 23 32.68 5.74 0.87
N LYS A 24 33.26 5.11 1.90
CA LYS A 24 32.74 3.85 2.45
C LYS A 24 31.38 4.05 3.15
N ALA A 25 31.20 5.11 3.92
CA ALA A 25 29.95 5.43 4.58
C ALA A 25 28.83 5.73 3.57
N ALA A 26 29.09 6.55 2.54
CA ALA A 26 28.15 6.83 1.46
C ALA A 26 27.74 5.56 0.68
N LYS A 27 28.70 4.63 0.45
CA LYS A 27 28.41 3.32 -0.16
C LYS A 27 27.58 2.42 0.75
N ALA A 28 27.87 2.37 2.05
CA ALA A 28 27.11 1.59 3.02
C ALA A 28 25.65 2.10 3.12
N GLN A 29 25.45 3.41 3.22
CA GLN A 29 24.12 4.03 3.25
C GLN A 29 23.35 3.81 1.95
N THR A 30 24.03 3.91 0.80
CA THR A 30 23.45 3.52 -0.51
C THR A 30 23.02 2.05 -0.53
N SER A 31 23.86 1.14 -0.04
CA SER A 31 23.57 -0.30 -0.03
C SER A 31 22.38 -0.64 0.87
N ALA A 32 22.30 -0.02 2.05
CA ALA A 32 21.19 -0.19 2.98
C ALA A 32 19.86 0.35 2.39
N ALA A 33 19.89 1.51 1.74
CA ALA A 33 18.72 2.06 1.05
C ALA A 33 18.25 1.17 -0.11
N ASN A 34 19.18 0.59 -0.89
CA ASN A 34 18.84 -0.37 -1.93
C ASN A 34 18.19 -1.65 -1.34
N GLN A 35 18.79 -2.25 -0.30
CA GLN A 35 18.24 -3.44 0.36
C GLN A 35 16.86 -3.19 0.99
N ALA A 36 16.64 -1.98 1.54
CA ALA A 36 15.33 -1.57 2.03
C ALA A 36 14.30 -1.49 0.88
N ASN A 37 14.69 -0.94 -0.28
CA ASN A 37 13.83 -0.90 -1.48
C ASN A 37 13.51 -2.30 -2.00
N ASP A 38 14.50 -3.19 -2.08
CA ASP A 38 14.32 -4.58 -2.50
C ASP A 38 13.33 -5.31 -1.57
N THR A 39 13.45 -5.08 -0.26
CA THR A 39 12.53 -5.64 0.74
C THR A 39 11.11 -5.08 0.60
N GLN A 40 10.96 -3.77 0.41
CA GLN A 40 9.65 -3.13 0.16
C GLN A 40 9.00 -3.64 -1.13
N TRP A 41 9.79 -3.86 -2.19
CA TRP A 41 9.32 -4.46 -3.44
C TRP A 41 8.91 -5.93 -3.28
N ALA A 42 9.68 -6.73 -2.54
CA ALA A 42 9.32 -8.12 -2.25
C ALA A 42 8.00 -8.21 -1.48
N MET A 43 7.83 -7.40 -0.42
CA MET A 43 6.57 -7.33 0.34
C MET A 43 5.38 -6.86 -0.51
N TYR A 44 5.58 -5.86 -1.37
CA TYR A 44 4.53 -5.40 -2.29
C TYR A 44 4.13 -6.47 -3.31
N ASN A 45 5.10 -7.13 -3.94
CA ASN A 45 4.82 -8.20 -4.90
C ASN A 45 4.11 -9.38 -4.22
N GLN A 46 4.58 -9.83 -3.05
CA GLN A 46 3.91 -10.88 -2.27
C GLN A 46 2.46 -10.48 -1.95
N SER A 47 2.23 -9.28 -1.43
CA SER A 47 0.87 -8.79 -1.15
C SER A 47 -0.01 -8.73 -2.41
N ARG A 48 0.56 -8.35 -3.56
CA ARG A 48 -0.18 -8.31 -4.83
C ARG A 48 -0.57 -9.71 -5.29
N ASP A 49 0.33 -10.67 -5.15
CA ASP A 49 0.16 -12.05 -5.60
C ASP A 49 -0.80 -12.82 -4.66
N ASP A 50 -0.71 -12.60 -3.34
CA ASP A 50 -1.67 -13.11 -2.34
C ASP A 50 -3.11 -12.58 -2.57
N ASN A 51 -3.24 -11.31 -2.99
CA ASN A 51 -4.51 -10.68 -3.32
C ASN A 51 -5.04 -11.03 -4.72
N LYS A 52 -4.19 -11.56 -5.60
CA LYS A 52 -4.54 -11.88 -7.00
C LYS A 52 -5.76 -12.81 -7.14
N PRO A 53 -5.90 -13.95 -6.43
CA PRO A 53 -7.07 -14.81 -6.59
C PRO A 53 -8.39 -14.13 -6.22
N PHE A 54 -8.39 -13.21 -5.24
CA PHE A 54 -9.58 -12.43 -4.87
C PHE A 54 -9.94 -11.39 -5.93
N TYR A 55 -8.93 -10.74 -6.51
CA TYR A 55 -9.11 -9.83 -7.65
C TYR A 55 -9.66 -10.57 -8.87
N ASP A 56 -9.04 -11.68 -9.28
CA ASP A 56 -9.45 -12.50 -10.43
C ASP A 56 -10.90 -13.04 -10.24
N ALA A 57 -11.24 -13.48 -9.02
CA ALA A 57 -12.58 -13.94 -8.68
C ALA A 57 -13.62 -12.80 -8.77
N GLY A 58 -13.29 -11.60 -8.30
CA GLY A 58 -14.19 -10.45 -8.40
C GLY A 58 -14.38 -9.97 -9.83
N VAL A 59 -13.34 -9.93 -10.66
CA VAL A 59 -13.45 -9.65 -12.11
C VAL A 59 -14.31 -10.71 -12.80
N THR A 60 -14.11 -11.99 -12.47
CA THR A 60 -14.92 -13.09 -13.00
C THR A 60 -16.39 -12.97 -12.60
N ALA A 61 -16.68 -12.62 -11.34
CA ALA A 61 -18.03 -12.42 -10.85
C ALA A 61 -18.72 -11.19 -11.48
N LEU A 62 -17.98 -10.10 -11.67
CA LEU A 62 -18.46 -8.90 -12.37
C LEU A 62 -18.81 -9.20 -13.83
N ASN A 63 -17.95 -9.92 -14.55
CA ASN A 63 -18.20 -10.34 -15.93
C ASN A 63 -19.44 -11.24 -16.03
N LYS A 64 -19.62 -12.18 -15.09
CA LYS A 64 -20.84 -13.01 -15.02
C LYS A 64 -22.08 -12.15 -14.75
N LEU A 65 -22.03 -11.24 -13.78
CA LEU A 65 -23.15 -10.36 -13.44
C LEU A 65 -23.54 -9.42 -14.59
N ALA A 66 -22.57 -8.95 -15.37
CA ALA A 66 -22.81 -8.13 -16.56
C ALA A 66 -23.38 -8.94 -17.75
N ALA A 67 -23.09 -10.25 -17.81
CA ALA A 67 -23.61 -11.15 -18.84
C ALA A 67 -24.95 -11.82 -18.47
N MET A 68 -25.42 -11.71 -17.22
CA MET A 68 -26.72 -12.24 -16.82
C MET A 68 -27.87 -11.44 -17.46
N PRO A 69 -28.78 -12.09 -18.20
CA PRO A 69 -30.00 -11.43 -18.67
C PRO A 69 -30.91 -11.08 -17.48
N ASN A 70 -31.83 -10.14 -17.68
CA ASN A 70 -32.90 -9.92 -16.71
C ASN A 70 -33.86 -11.11 -16.75
N PHE A 71 -34.20 -11.68 -15.59
CA PHE A 71 -35.21 -12.73 -15.48
C PHE A 71 -36.61 -12.20 -15.86
N THR A 72 -37.34 -12.95 -16.69
CA THR A 72 -38.67 -12.60 -17.18
C THR A 72 -39.66 -13.75 -17.06
N GLY A 73 -40.95 -13.48 -17.28
CA GLY A 73 -42.00 -14.51 -17.30
C GLY A 73 -41.83 -15.56 -18.41
N ALA A 74 -41.04 -15.29 -19.44
CA ALA A 74 -40.74 -16.26 -20.51
C ALA A 74 -39.77 -17.35 -20.03
N ASP A 75 -38.83 -17.00 -19.14
CA ASP A 75 -37.81 -17.91 -18.63
C ASP A 75 -38.40 -19.02 -17.75
N LEU A 76 -39.55 -18.74 -17.12
CA LEU A 76 -40.29 -19.68 -16.28
C LEU A 76 -40.67 -20.99 -17.01
N GLN A 77 -40.93 -20.97 -18.31
CA GLN A 77 -41.28 -22.20 -19.04
C GLN A 77 -40.07 -23.13 -19.22
N ASN A 78 -38.86 -22.57 -19.14
CA ASN A 78 -37.59 -23.30 -19.28
C ASN A 78 -37.03 -23.74 -17.92
N GLU A 79 -37.69 -23.41 -16.80
CA GLU A 79 -37.26 -23.76 -15.45
C GLU A 79 -37.28 -25.30 -15.22
N PRO A 80 -36.18 -25.91 -14.74
CA PRO A 80 -36.13 -27.34 -14.47
C PRO A 80 -37.27 -27.82 -13.57
N GLY A 81 -38.07 -28.75 -14.09
CA GLY A 81 -39.19 -29.35 -13.38
C GLY A 81 -40.50 -28.54 -13.40
N TYR A 82 -40.53 -27.32 -13.96
CA TYR A 82 -41.77 -26.54 -14.12
C TYR A 82 -42.82 -27.33 -14.92
N GLN A 83 -42.44 -27.80 -16.12
CA GLN A 83 -43.34 -28.55 -16.99
C GLN A 83 -43.79 -29.88 -16.36
N PHE A 84 -42.92 -30.53 -15.59
CA PHE A 84 -43.24 -31.77 -14.86
C PHE A 84 -44.29 -31.51 -13.77
N GLY A 85 -44.05 -30.55 -12.88
CA GLY A 85 -44.98 -30.23 -11.80
C GLY A 85 -46.33 -29.74 -12.31
N LEU A 86 -46.33 -28.89 -13.34
CA LEU A 86 -47.54 -28.44 -14.03
C LEU A 86 -48.35 -29.62 -14.59
N THR A 87 -47.67 -30.57 -15.25
CA THR A 87 -48.31 -31.74 -15.86
C THR A 87 -48.88 -32.70 -14.80
N GLU A 88 -48.11 -33.02 -13.75
CA GLU A 88 -48.57 -33.92 -12.68
C GLU A 88 -49.70 -33.31 -11.82
N GLY A 89 -49.62 -32.01 -11.51
CA GLY A 89 -50.71 -31.32 -10.82
C GLY A 89 -51.98 -31.23 -11.66
N MET A 90 -51.86 -30.95 -12.96
CA MET A 90 -52.99 -30.99 -13.88
C MET A 90 -53.62 -32.38 -13.98
N LYS A 91 -52.84 -33.47 -14.03
CA LYS A 91 -53.36 -34.85 -13.94
C LYS A 91 -54.17 -35.06 -12.65
N GLY A 92 -53.69 -34.53 -11.52
CA GLY A 92 -54.42 -34.56 -10.24
C GLY A 92 -55.78 -33.86 -10.32
N VAL A 93 -55.82 -32.64 -10.89
CA VAL A 93 -57.06 -31.87 -11.10
C VAL A 93 -58.02 -32.61 -12.03
N THR A 94 -57.55 -33.14 -13.17
CA THR A 94 -58.41 -33.86 -14.12
C THR A 94 -58.92 -35.18 -13.55
N ASN A 95 -58.10 -35.95 -12.83
CA ASN A 95 -58.51 -37.21 -12.22
C ASN A 95 -59.58 -36.98 -11.14
N SER A 96 -59.43 -35.94 -10.32
CA SER A 96 -60.41 -35.53 -9.32
C SER A 96 -61.74 -35.08 -9.95
N ALA A 97 -61.68 -34.30 -11.04
CA ALA A 97 -62.86 -33.87 -11.77
C ALA A 97 -63.57 -35.02 -12.52
N ALA A 98 -62.81 -35.95 -13.10
CA ALA A 98 -63.33 -37.14 -13.78
C ALA A 98 -64.02 -38.11 -12.80
N ALA A 99 -63.42 -38.38 -11.64
CA ALA A 99 -64.02 -39.21 -10.58
C ALA A 99 -65.35 -38.63 -10.05
N ARG A 100 -65.55 -37.31 -10.16
CA ARG A 100 -66.79 -36.60 -9.81
C ARG A 100 -67.77 -36.46 -10.98
N GLY A 101 -67.50 -37.07 -12.14
CA GLY A 101 -68.33 -36.97 -13.35
C GLY A 101 -68.35 -35.58 -13.99
N GLY A 102 -67.46 -34.68 -13.59
CA GLY A 102 -67.52 -33.25 -13.90
C GLY A 102 -66.34 -32.72 -14.73
N LEU A 103 -65.58 -33.58 -15.42
CA LEU A 103 -64.32 -33.22 -16.11
C LEU A 103 -64.43 -32.02 -17.06
N LEU A 104 -65.56 -31.88 -17.77
CA LEU A 104 -65.83 -30.79 -18.72
C LEU A 104 -66.72 -29.67 -18.13
N SER A 105 -66.98 -29.70 -16.82
CA SER A 105 -67.76 -28.65 -16.16
C SER A 105 -66.97 -27.34 -16.04
N GLY A 106 -67.68 -26.21 -16.00
CA GLY A 106 -67.06 -24.91 -15.72
C GLY A 106 -66.32 -24.87 -14.36
N ALA A 107 -66.69 -25.72 -13.40
CA ALA A 107 -65.97 -25.88 -12.14
C ALA A 107 -64.60 -26.55 -12.31
N ALA A 108 -64.50 -27.58 -13.17
CA ALA A 108 -63.24 -28.24 -13.49
C ALA A 108 -62.31 -27.33 -14.30
N LEU A 109 -62.85 -26.61 -15.30
CA LEU A 109 -62.10 -25.61 -16.06
C LEU A 109 -61.59 -24.49 -15.14
N LYS A 110 -62.43 -23.98 -14.23
CA LYS A 110 -62.02 -22.98 -13.23
C LYS A 110 -60.92 -23.50 -12.31
N ALA A 111 -61.03 -24.72 -11.80
CA ALA A 111 -60.01 -25.34 -10.93
C ALA A 111 -58.67 -25.51 -11.65
N ALA A 112 -58.68 -25.95 -12.92
CA ALA A 112 -57.49 -26.04 -13.77
C ALA A 112 -56.88 -24.65 -14.03
N SER A 113 -57.69 -23.65 -14.36
CA SER A 113 -57.22 -22.27 -14.54
C SER A 113 -56.62 -21.68 -13.25
N GLN A 114 -57.24 -21.92 -12.09
CA GLN A 114 -56.68 -21.50 -10.80
C GLN A 114 -55.35 -22.18 -10.53
N TYR A 115 -55.29 -23.52 -10.61
CA TYR A 115 -54.05 -24.27 -10.43
C TYR A 115 -52.91 -23.78 -11.33
N ASN A 116 -53.17 -23.54 -12.62
CA ASN A 116 -52.16 -23.06 -13.55
C ASN A 116 -51.63 -21.66 -13.17
N ASN A 117 -52.51 -20.74 -12.77
CA ASN A 117 -52.10 -19.39 -12.35
C ASN A 117 -51.36 -19.39 -11.00
N ASP A 118 -51.84 -20.17 -10.03
CA ASP A 118 -51.23 -20.28 -8.70
C ASP A 118 -49.86 -20.96 -8.78
N TYR A 119 -49.73 -22.02 -9.59
CA TYR A 119 -48.45 -22.69 -9.85
C TYR A 119 -47.47 -21.80 -10.60
N ALA A 120 -47.91 -21.12 -11.66
CA ALA A 120 -47.07 -20.20 -12.43
C ALA A 120 -46.58 -19.02 -11.59
N SER A 121 -47.45 -18.37 -10.82
CA SER A 121 -47.07 -17.24 -9.96
C SER A 121 -46.13 -17.67 -8.83
N THR A 122 -46.37 -18.82 -8.20
CA THR A 122 -45.47 -19.39 -7.19
C THR A 122 -44.09 -19.67 -7.78
N LYS A 123 -44.02 -20.37 -8.92
CA LYS A 123 -42.74 -20.72 -9.55
C LYS A 123 -42.02 -19.52 -10.14
N TYR A 124 -42.73 -18.50 -10.62
CA TYR A 124 -42.16 -17.22 -10.99
C TYR A 124 -41.47 -16.56 -9.78
N GLY A 125 -42.15 -16.48 -8.64
CA GLY A 125 -41.59 -15.92 -7.41
C GLY A 125 -40.37 -16.68 -6.90
N GLU A 126 -40.41 -18.01 -6.90
CA GLU A 126 -39.25 -18.85 -6.55
C GLU A 126 -38.05 -18.60 -7.48
N ALA A 127 -38.27 -18.60 -8.80
CA ALA A 127 -37.21 -18.42 -9.78
C ALA A 127 -36.61 -17.00 -9.74
N PHE A 128 -37.45 -15.97 -9.67
CA PHE A 128 -37.02 -14.58 -9.50
C PHE A 128 -36.20 -14.38 -8.22
N ASN A 129 -36.61 -14.99 -7.10
CA ASN A 129 -35.86 -14.92 -5.85
C ASN A 129 -34.48 -15.60 -5.96
N ARG A 130 -34.35 -16.68 -6.74
CA ARG A 130 -33.05 -17.32 -7.01
C ARG A 130 -32.16 -16.45 -7.90
N ASP A 131 -32.69 -15.87 -8.96
CA ASP A 131 -31.96 -14.91 -9.80
C ASP A 131 -31.44 -13.73 -8.97
N ALA A 132 -32.33 -13.09 -8.21
CA ALA A 132 -31.96 -12.00 -7.30
C ALA A 132 -30.88 -12.44 -6.28
N THR A 133 -30.95 -13.67 -5.77
CA THR A 133 -29.94 -14.20 -4.83
C THR A 133 -28.58 -14.41 -5.51
N GLU A 134 -28.53 -14.99 -6.71
CA GLU A 134 -27.26 -15.19 -7.44
C GLU A 134 -26.67 -13.85 -7.89
N ARG A 135 -27.49 -12.88 -8.34
CA ARG A 135 -27.02 -11.53 -8.67
C ARG A 135 -26.42 -10.83 -7.43
N ASN A 136 -27.04 -10.95 -6.26
CA ASN A 136 -26.49 -10.44 -5.00
C ASN A 136 -25.18 -11.14 -4.60
N ARG A 137 -25.10 -12.47 -4.77
CA ARG A 137 -23.88 -13.26 -4.51
C ARG A 137 -22.73 -12.86 -5.44
N LEU A 138 -22.99 -12.68 -6.73
CA LEU A 138 -21.99 -12.22 -7.69
C LEU A 138 -21.55 -10.78 -7.40
N ALA A 139 -22.47 -9.88 -7.06
CA ALA A 139 -22.15 -8.52 -6.64
C ALA A 139 -21.28 -8.49 -5.37
N SER A 140 -21.56 -9.36 -4.39
CA SER A 140 -20.74 -9.53 -3.19
C SER A 140 -19.31 -9.99 -3.53
N ILE A 141 -19.15 -10.99 -4.40
CA ILE A 141 -17.82 -11.46 -4.86
C ILE A 141 -17.08 -10.36 -5.66
N ALA A 142 -17.79 -9.59 -6.49
CA ALA A 142 -17.21 -8.44 -7.18
C ALA A 142 -16.69 -7.37 -6.19
N GLY A 143 -17.42 -7.12 -5.10
CA GLY A 143 -16.99 -6.24 -4.01
C GLY A 143 -15.73 -6.73 -3.26
N ILE A 144 -15.55 -8.05 -3.15
CA ILE A 144 -14.29 -8.63 -2.63
C ILE A 144 -13.12 -8.28 -3.58
N GLY A 145 -13.31 -8.41 -4.89
CA GLY A 145 -12.28 -8.03 -5.87
C GLY A 145 -11.94 -6.54 -5.87
N GLN A 146 -12.94 -5.67 -5.69
CA GLN A 146 -12.73 -4.23 -5.48
C GLN A 146 -11.91 -3.96 -4.21
N THR A 147 -12.18 -4.69 -3.12
CA THR A 147 -11.43 -4.59 -1.87
C THR A 147 -9.97 -5.02 -2.06
N ALA A 148 -9.72 -6.14 -2.74
CA ALA A 148 -8.36 -6.60 -3.08
C ALA A 148 -7.60 -5.58 -3.94
N SER A 149 -8.28 -4.94 -4.91
CA SER A 149 -7.73 -3.86 -5.73
C SER A 149 -7.33 -2.63 -4.89
N ASN A 150 -8.18 -2.24 -3.93
CA ASN A 150 -7.91 -1.11 -3.02
C ASN A 150 -6.71 -1.39 -2.10
N VAL A 151 -6.57 -2.61 -1.58
CA VAL A 151 -5.42 -3.03 -0.77
C VAL A 151 -4.13 -2.97 -1.60
N ASN A 152 -4.13 -3.53 -2.81
CA ASN A 152 -2.96 -3.49 -3.70
C ASN A 152 -2.59 -2.05 -4.09
N THR A 153 -3.58 -1.20 -4.38
CA THR A 153 -3.34 0.23 -4.69
C THR A 153 -2.72 0.96 -3.50
N SER A 154 -3.26 0.77 -2.29
CA SER A 154 -2.77 1.41 -1.07
C SER A 154 -1.36 0.92 -0.69
N SER A 155 -1.11 -0.39 -0.82
CA SER A 155 0.21 -0.99 -0.64
C SER A 155 1.23 -0.42 -1.63
N GLY A 156 0.84 -0.29 -2.91
CA GLY A 156 1.67 0.29 -3.96
C GLY A 156 2.03 1.76 -3.72
N LEU A 157 1.09 2.59 -3.26
CA LEU A 157 1.35 3.99 -2.92
C LEU A 157 2.31 4.13 -1.73
N ASN A 158 2.18 3.28 -0.71
CA ASN A 158 3.09 3.26 0.45
C ASN A 158 4.51 2.81 0.05
N THR A 159 4.62 1.71 -0.71
CA THR A 159 5.92 1.23 -1.24
C THR A 159 6.56 2.26 -2.16
N ALA A 160 5.82 2.87 -3.09
CA ALA A 160 6.34 3.91 -3.97
C ALA A 160 6.87 5.12 -3.18
N SER A 161 6.16 5.53 -2.12
CA SER A 161 6.59 6.64 -1.26
C SER A 161 7.85 6.30 -0.45
N GLY A 162 7.92 5.10 0.13
CA GLY A 162 9.10 4.61 0.85
C GLY A 162 10.33 4.48 -0.06
N VAL A 163 10.16 3.86 -1.24
CA VAL A 163 11.21 3.72 -2.25
C VAL A 163 11.70 5.10 -2.72
N ALA A 164 10.81 6.06 -2.97
CA ALA A 164 11.18 7.41 -3.36
C ALA A 164 12.00 8.13 -2.28
N GLN A 165 11.61 8.03 -1.00
CA GLN A 165 12.37 8.61 0.11
C GLN A 165 13.77 7.97 0.25
N ASN A 166 13.86 6.65 0.16
CA ASN A 166 15.13 5.92 0.18
C ASN A 166 16.03 6.27 -1.03
N GLN A 167 15.44 6.44 -2.22
CA GLN A 167 16.14 6.85 -3.44
C GLN A 167 16.74 8.24 -3.29
N LEU A 168 15.98 9.19 -2.73
CA LEU A 168 16.45 10.55 -2.43
C LEU A 168 17.53 10.54 -1.34
N ALA A 169 17.37 9.74 -0.27
CA ALA A 169 18.39 9.59 0.78
C ALA A 169 19.70 8.99 0.23
N ALA A 170 19.62 7.97 -0.63
CA ALA A 170 20.78 7.40 -1.31
C ALA A 170 21.44 8.39 -2.28
N GLY A 171 20.64 9.17 -3.02
CA GLY A 171 21.12 10.26 -3.88
C GLY A 171 21.90 11.31 -3.09
N ASN A 172 21.32 11.77 -1.97
CA ASN A 172 21.94 12.73 -1.06
C ASN A 172 23.21 12.16 -0.40
N ALA A 173 23.24 10.88 -0.03
CA ALA A 173 24.42 10.22 0.53
C ALA A 173 25.58 10.10 -0.48
N ARG A 174 25.27 9.82 -1.76
CA ARG A 174 26.26 9.85 -2.84
C ARG A 174 26.77 11.26 -3.09
N ALA A 175 25.87 12.23 -3.19
CA ALA A 175 26.21 13.64 -3.41
C ALA A 175 27.06 14.21 -2.26
N SER A 176 26.70 13.92 -1.00
CA SER A 176 27.48 14.33 0.17
C SER A 176 28.82 13.61 0.25
N GLY A 177 28.93 12.36 -0.21
CA GLY A 177 30.23 11.68 -0.39
C GLY A 177 31.16 12.42 -1.36
N TYR A 178 30.66 12.85 -2.52
CA TYR A 178 31.43 13.65 -3.48
C TYR A 178 31.77 15.05 -2.95
N VAL A 179 30.81 15.75 -2.36
CA VAL A 179 31.00 17.11 -1.80
C VAL A 179 31.93 17.09 -0.58
N ALA A 180 31.83 16.08 0.28
CA ALA A 180 32.77 15.88 1.39
C ALA A 180 34.17 15.52 0.87
N GLY A 181 34.29 14.73 -0.20
CA GLY A 181 35.56 14.49 -0.88
C GLY A 181 36.18 15.78 -1.42
N GLY A 182 35.39 16.61 -2.10
CA GLY A 182 35.81 17.92 -2.62
C GLY A 182 36.20 18.91 -1.52
N ASN A 183 35.36 19.07 -0.50
CA ASN A 183 35.63 20.00 0.62
C ASN A 183 36.77 19.50 1.53
N ALA A 184 36.93 18.19 1.74
CA ALA A 184 38.06 17.65 2.48
C ALA A 184 39.38 17.78 1.68
N LEU A 185 39.34 17.65 0.36
CA LEU A 185 40.49 17.96 -0.50
C LEU A 185 40.84 19.45 -0.45
N THR A 186 39.86 20.34 -0.58
CA THR A 186 40.06 21.80 -0.53
C THR A 186 40.58 22.25 0.84
N ASN A 187 40.00 21.76 1.94
CA ASN A 187 40.44 22.09 3.30
C ASN A 187 41.79 21.45 3.62
N GLY A 188 42.03 20.19 3.22
CA GLY A 188 43.31 19.51 3.42
C GLY A 188 44.45 20.14 2.62
N LEU A 189 44.19 20.55 1.38
CA LEU A 189 45.15 21.28 0.55
C LEU A 189 45.40 22.69 1.10
N SER A 190 44.35 23.39 1.57
CA SER A 190 44.49 24.71 2.20
C SER A 190 45.25 24.66 3.52
N GLN A 191 45.09 23.61 4.32
CA GLN A 191 45.85 23.38 5.54
C GLN A 191 47.30 22.96 5.24
N GLY A 192 47.53 22.08 4.25
CA GLY A 192 48.87 21.70 3.80
C GLY A 192 49.66 22.88 3.22
N LEU A 193 49.00 23.73 2.43
CA LEU A 193 49.58 24.97 1.90
C LEU A 193 49.86 25.99 3.02
N ASN A 194 48.94 26.19 3.98
CA ASN A 194 49.20 27.05 5.13
C ASN A 194 50.36 26.54 6.00
N TRP A 195 50.43 25.23 6.26
CA TRP A 195 51.54 24.62 7.00
C TRP A 195 52.87 24.79 6.27
N TYR A 196 52.90 24.57 4.95
CA TYR A 196 54.09 24.79 4.13
C TYR A 196 54.53 26.26 4.13
N ASN A 197 53.60 27.21 4.01
CA ASN A 197 53.89 28.64 3.99
C ASN A 197 54.37 29.13 5.36
N GLN A 198 53.71 28.72 6.45
CA GLN A 198 54.10 29.03 7.83
C GLN A 198 55.47 28.43 8.18
N ASN A 199 55.74 27.19 7.77
CA ASN A 199 57.03 26.54 8.01
C ASN A 199 58.16 27.15 7.14
N SER A 200 57.84 27.62 5.93
CA SER A 200 58.78 28.39 5.08
C SER A 200 59.14 29.75 5.70
N LEU A 201 58.16 30.47 6.26
CA LEU A 201 58.36 31.74 6.97
C LEU A 201 59.16 31.55 8.28
N LEU A 202 58.91 30.47 9.03
CA LEU A 202 59.67 30.15 10.25
C LEU A 202 61.12 29.72 9.96
N ASN A 203 61.37 29.01 8.85
CA ASN A 203 62.75 28.71 8.41
C ASN A 203 63.46 29.93 7.80
N GLY A 204 62.73 30.90 7.26
CA GLY A 204 63.28 32.17 6.76
C GLY A 204 63.65 33.18 7.87
N SER A 205 63.12 33.01 9.08
CA SER A 205 63.21 34.01 10.17
C SER A 205 64.25 33.66 11.26
N ARG A 206 65.35 32.98 10.88
CA ARG A 206 66.47 32.66 11.78
C ARG A 206 67.63 33.66 11.69
N SER A 207 67.35 34.95 11.76
CA SER A 207 68.36 35.97 12.14
C SER A 207 67.71 37.31 12.49
N SER A 208 67.92 37.78 13.72
CA SER A 208 68.46 39.12 14.05
C SER A 208 67.89 39.70 15.35
N GLY A 209 68.80 40.04 16.28
CA GLY A 209 68.68 41.23 17.12
C GLY A 209 67.73 41.21 18.32
N VAL A 210 68.29 41.04 19.52
CA VAL A 210 67.72 41.56 20.76
C VAL A 210 67.88 43.09 20.77
N SER A 211 66.89 43.85 21.24
CA SER A 211 67.09 45.19 21.79
C SER A 211 66.08 45.47 22.89
N GLU A 212 66.58 45.94 24.04
CA GLU A 212 65.79 46.40 25.19
C GLU A 212 65.08 47.74 24.93
N GLY A 213 64.07 48.04 25.75
CA GLY A 213 63.37 49.32 25.79
C GLY A 213 62.16 49.28 26.72
N ALA A 214 62.30 49.77 27.95
CA ALA A 214 61.28 49.70 29.00
C ALA A 214 60.54 51.03 29.21
N THR A 215 59.27 50.98 29.68
CA THR A 215 58.71 51.88 30.73
C THR A 215 57.31 51.46 31.23
N ASN A 216 57.18 51.32 32.57
CA ASN A 216 56.06 51.68 33.48
C ASN A 216 54.60 51.70 32.99
N GLN A 217 53.66 50.95 33.59
CA GLN A 217 53.10 51.03 34.98
C GLN A 217 51.93 52.02 35.10
N THR A 218 50.69 51.50 35.29
CA THR A 218 49.64 52.01 36.20
C THR A 218 48.49 51.02 36.33
N ASP A 219 48.36 50.43 37.52
CA ASP A 219 47.14 50.18 38.33
C ASP A 219 45.75 50.11 37.66
N ASN A 220 45.00 49.03 37.95
CA ASN A 220 43.89 49.12 38.92
C ASN A 220 43.50 47.73 39.47
N PHE A 221 43.43 47.60 40.81
CA PHE A 221 42.93 46.44 41.54
C PHE A 221 41.81 46.89 42.50
N ASN A 222 40.87 45.99 42.81
CA ASN A 222 39.67 46.17 43.67
C ASN A 222 38.46 46.81 42.93
N TYR A 223 37.19 46.58 43.31
CA TYR A 223 36.66 46.34 44.66
C TYR A 223 35.25 45.64 44.64
N TYR A 224 35.06 44.59 45.47
CA TYR A 224 33.83 44.03 46.14
C TYR A 224 32.43 44.17 45.46
N GLY A 225 31.61 43.12 45.31
CA GLY A 225 30.68 42.57 46.33
C GLY A 225 29.21 42.55 45.81
N THR A 226 28.13 42.02 46.43
CA THR A 226 27.89 41.08 47.58
C THR A 226 26.37 40.73 47.65
N GLY A 227 25.96 39.47 47.88
CA GLY A 227 24.57 39.07 48.27
C GLY A 227 24.04 37.77 47.63
N TYR A 228 24.13 36.59 48.28
CA TYR A 228 23.14 35.91 49.16
C TYR A 228 21.79 35.54 48.49
N SER A 229 21.42 34.26 48.28
CA SER A 229 21.00 33.18 49.23
C SER A 229 19.66 33.46 49.97
N PRO A 230 18.83 32.44 50.27
CA PRO A 230 19.18 31.10 50.77
C PRO A 230 19.62 30.11 49.68
#